data_AF-A0A5J4SDG6-F1
#
_entry.id   AF-A0A5J4SDG6-F1
#
_cell.length_a   1.000
_cell.length_b   1.000
_cell.length_c   1.000
_cell.angle_alpha   90.00
_cell.angle_beta   90.00
_cell.angle_gamma   90.00
#
_symmetry.space_group_name_H-M   'P 1'
#
loop_
_entity.id
_entity.type
_entity.pdbx_description
1 polymer ?
#
loop_
_entity_poly.entity_id
_entity_poly.type
_entity_poly.pdbx_seq_one_letter_code
_entity_poly.pdbx_strand_id
1 'polypeptide(L)'
;MEEHSATNTNNDISKNPDDICKDPSDGRKIGDWESKYPQEARNAINWEKRYLLILLSVIAIMGFLLGIQCKSQIIQCDFALSPKVHSYCFAWIGGMLGGIVFVCKWLYHTVARGIWHIDRRIWRVVSPILSGIVALIFVVIFCSGIASDVETYSVHKSCGIGFLVGYFSDNAIGKLSELANVFFAKK
;
A
#
# COMPACT_ATOMS: atom_id res chain seq x y z
N MET A 1 9.71 -17.66 -65.23
CA MET A 1 9.34 -19.02 -64.80
C MET A 1 9.87 -19.19 -63.39
N GLU A 2 8.93 -19.33 -62.45
CA GLU A 2 9.05 -19.95 -61.11
C GLU A 2 10.07 -19.31 -60.14
N GLU A 3 9.68 -18.55 -59.10
CA GLU A 3 8.74 -18.78 -57.98
C GLU A 3 9.30 -19.72 -56.88
N HIS A 4 9.07 -19.31 -55.62
CA HIS A 4 9.29 -19.98 -54.32
C HIS A 4 10.69 -19.84 -53.67
N SER A 5 10.83 -19.61 -52.36
CA SER A 5 9.86 -19.44 -51.28
C SER A 5 10.57 -18.89 -50.04
N ALA A 6 9.78 -18.17 -49.25
CA ALA A 6 9.96 -17.72 -47.88
C ALA A 6 10.81 -18.60 -46.94
N THR A 7 11.55 -17.93 -46.05
CA THR A 7 11.59 -18.29 -44.63
C THR A 7 11.56 -17.02 -43.78
N ASN A 8 10.33 -16.62 -43.50
CA ASN A 8 9.97 -15.61 -42.51
C ASN A 8 10.09 -16.27 -41.13
N THR A 9 11.24 -16.14 -40.46
CA THR A 9 11.41 -16.61 -39.09
C THR A 9 10.78 -15.59 -38.13
N ASN A 10 9.45 -15.66 -38.05
CA ASN A 10 8.69 -15.19 -36.89
C ASN A 10 9.13 -16.00 -35.67
N ASN A 11 10.23 -15.58 -35.05
CA ASN A 11 10.52 -15.91 -33.65
C ASN A 11 9.67 -15.00 -32.76
N ASP A 12 8.34 -15.10 -32.89
CA ASP A 12 7.45 -14.73 -31.81
C ASP A 12 7.60 -15.81 -30.74
N ILE A 13 8.62 -15.63 -29.91
CA ILE A 13 8.73 -16.32 -28.63
C ILE A 13 7.48 -15.91 -27.87
N SER A 14 6.45 -16.75 -27.90
CA SER A 14 5.32 -16.66 -26.98
C SER A 14 5.88 -16.91 -25.58
N LYS A 15 6.42 -15.86 -24.95
CA LYS A 15 6.88 -15.91 -23.57
C LYS A 15 5.71 -16.41 -22.74
N ASN A 16 5.92 -17.50 -22.02
CA ASN A 16 4.96 -18.01 -21.06
C ASN A 16 4.57 -16.84 -20.13
N PRO A 17 3.28 -16.55 -19.88
CA PRO A 17 2.84 -15.43 -19.03
C PRO A 17 3.55 -15.36 -17.66
N ASP A 18 4.00 -16.50 -17.14
CA ASP A 18 4.77 -16.61 -15.90
C ASP A 18 6.18 -16.01 -16.00
N ASP A 19 6.82 -16.05 -17.16
CA ASP A 19 8.16 -15.49 -17.40
C ASP A 19 8.12 -13.98 -17.62
N ILE A 20 7.02 -13.44 -18.11
CA ILE A 20 6.80 -11.98 -18.23
C ILE A 20 6.87 -11.32 -16.85
N CYS A 21 6.46 -12.03 -15.80
CA CYS A 21 6.51 -11.52 -14.44
C CYS A 21 7.91 -11.53 -13.80
N LYS A 22 8.84 -12.32 -14.35
CA LYS A 22 10.23 -12.41 -13.86
C LYS A 22 11.21 -11.58 -14.70
N ASP A 23 10.79 -11.13 -15.88
CA ASP A 23 11.60 -10.33 -16.78
C ASP A 23 11.71 -8.88 -16.29
N PRO A 24 12.90 -8.42 -15.84
CA PRO A 24 13.10 -7.06 -15.35
C PRO A 24 13.00 -6.01 -16.47
N SER A 25 12.93 -6.44 -17.73
CA SER A 25 12.75 -5.53 -18.86
C SER A 25 11.30 -5.10 -19.09
N ASP A 26 10.33 -5.61 -18.32
CA ASP A 26 8.89 -5.31 -18.47
C ASP A 26 8.39 -5.48 -19.92
N GLY A 27 8.98 -6.43 -20.66
CA GLY A 27 8.68 -6.67 -22.07
C GLY A 27 9.25 -5.63 -23.04
N ARG A 28 10.22 -4.81 -22.61
CA ARG A 28 10.92 -3.82 -23.44
C ARG A 28 12.20 -4.40 -24.03
N LYS A 29 12.64 -3.82 -25.15
CA LYS A 29 13.98 -4.08 -25.69
C LYS A 29 15.01 -3.36 -24.81
N ILE A 30 16.16 -3.99 -24.60
CA ILE A 30 17.27 -3.37 -23.87
C ILE A 30 17.65 -2.06 -24.57
N GLY A 31 17.62 -0.94 -23.83
CA GLY A 31 17.88 0.41 -24.36
C GLY A 31 16.63 1.25 -24.68
N ASP A 32 15.43 0.66 -24.64
CA ASP A 32 14.16 1.37 -24.85
C ASP A 32 13.71 2.14 -23.58
N TRP A 33 14.39 3.28 -23.33
CA TRP A 33 14.23 4.11 -22.13
C TRP A 33 13.05 5.09 -22.22
N GLU A 34 12.52 5.34 -23.42
CA GLU A 34 11.46 6.33 -23.63
C GLU A 34 10.15 5.90 -22.96
N SER A 35 9.33 6.89 -22.63
CA SER A 35 8.03 6.63 -22.03
C SER A 35 7.00 6.33 -23.11
N LYS A 36 6.25 5.24 -22.96
CA LYS A 36 5.10 4.92 -23.83
C LYS A 36 3.91 5.85 -23.60
N TYR A 37 3.90 6.61 -22.50
CA TYR A 37 2.77 7.44 -22.11
C TYR A 37 2.87 8.83 -22.75
N PRO A 38 1.76 9.39 -23.26
CA PRO A 38 1.71 10.77 -23.72
C PRO A 38 1.98 11.73 -22.56
N GLN A 39 2.32 12.98 -22.89
CA GLN A 39 2.74 13.98 -21.90
C GLN A 39 1.70 14.22 -20.79
N GLU A 40 0.42 14.17 -21.13
CA GLU A 40 -0.68 14.31 -20.16
C GLU A 40 -0.68 13.20 -19.11
N ALA A 41 -0.54 11.94 -19.54
CA ALA A 41 -0.45 10.79 -18.65
C ALA A 41 0.82 10.85 -17.79
N ARG A 42 1.96 11.28 -18.36
CA ARG A 42 3.21 11.49 -17.59
C ARG A 42 3.04 12.53 -16.50
N ASN A 43 2.35 13.63 -16.79
CA ASN A 43 2.04 14.66 -15.80
C ASN A 43 1.15 14.11 -14.68
N ALA A 44 0.14 13.31 -15.03
CA ALA A 44 -0.74 12.67 -14.05
C ALA A 44 0.01 11.68 -13.14
N ILE A 45 0.86 10.83 -13.71
CA ILE A 45 1.71 9.88 -12.96
C ILE A 45 2.67 10.63 -12.04
N ASN A 46 3.29 11.71 -12.53
CA ASN A 46 4.21 12.53 -11.72
C ASN A 46 3.50 13.21 -10.55
N TRP A 47 2.27 13.68 -10.74
CA TRP A 47 1.46 14.23 -9.66
C TRP A 47 1.16 13.15 -8.61
N GLU A 48 0.75 11.95 -9.02
CA GLU A 48 0.48 10.83 -8.10
C GLU A 48 1.71 10.44 -7.30
N LYS A 49 2.87 10.36 -7.96
CA LYS A 49 4.17 10.12 -7.31
C LYS A 49 4.48 11.18 -6.26
N ARG A 50 4.35 12.47 -6.61
CA ARG A 50 4.59 13.58 -5.67
C ARG A 50 3.64 13.52 -4.48
N TYR A 51 2.37 13.28 -4.73
CA TYR A 51 1.35 13.11 -3.69
C TYR A 51 1.77 12.01 -2.69
N LEU A 52 2.14 10.81 -3.18
CA LEU A 52 2.54 9.70 -2.31
C LEU A 52 3.81 9.99 -1.52
N LEU A 53 4.80 10.67 -2.12
CA LEU A 53 6.03 11.06 -1.43
C LEU A 53 5.79 12.10 -0.34
N ILE A 54 4.93 13.08 -0.61
CA ILE A 54 4.53 14.09 0.38
C ILE A 54 3.76 13.41 1.51
N LEU A 55 2.79 12.55 1.18
CA LEU A 55 2.02 11.82 2.18
C LEU A 55 2.93 10.94 3.05
N LEU A 56 3.87 10.21 2.45
CA LEU A 56 4.86 9.42 3.18
C LEU A 56 5.67 10.27 4.15
N SER A 57 6.18 11.40 3.66
CA SER A 57 6.97 12.34 4.47
C SER A 57 6.15 12.91 5.62
N VAL A 58 4.92 13.34 5.37
CA VAL A 58 4.01 13.89 6.39
C VAL A 58 3.71 12.85 7.47
N ILE A 59 3.35 11.61 7.09
CA ILE A 59 3.04 10.55 8.05
C ILE A 59 4.29 10.13 8.85
N ALA A 60 5.46 10.07 8.21
CA ALA A 60 6.72 9.77 8.89
C ALA A 60 7.11 10.87 9.90
N ILE A 61 7.00 12.15 9.51
CA ILE A 61 7.24 13.29 10.40
C ILE A 61 6.25 13.28 11.56
N MET A 62 4.96 13.06 11.28
CA MET A 62 3.93 12.99 12.31
C MET A 62 4.20 11.85 13.31
N GLY A 63 4.58 10.66 12.84
CA GLY A 63 4.98 9.55 13.70
C GLY A 63 6.23 9.87 14.52
N PHE A 64 7.20 10.56 13.94
CA PHE A 64 8.41 11.01 14.63
C PHE A 64 8.12 12.04 15.73
N LEU A 65 7.29 13.05 15.43
CA LEU A 65 6.87 14.08 16.40
C LEU A 65 6.09 13.48 17.57
N LEU A 66 5.13 12.59 17.29
CA LEU A 66 4.39 11.85 18.33
C LEU A 66 5.33 10.96 19.16
N GLY A 67 6.35 10.36 18.53
CA GLY A 67 7.36 9.56 19.22
C GLY A 67 8.21 10.38 20.20
N ILE A 68 8.62 11.59 19.82
CA ILE A 68 9.33 12.53 20.69
C ILE A 68 8.43 12.95 21.86
N GLN A 69 7.17 13.30 21.60
CA GLN A 69 6.21 13.67 22.65
C GLN A 69 5.98 12.53 23.65
N CYS A 70 5.99 11.27 23.19
CA CYS A 70 5.81 10.12 24.07
C CYS A 70 7.02 9.85 24.98
N LYS A 71 8.23 10.31 24.61
CA LYS A 71 9.48 10.05 25.35
C LYS A 71 9.97 11.25 26.16
N SER A 72 9.64 12.46 25.74
CA SER A 72 10.18 13.69 26.33
C SER A 72 9.09 14.42 27.12
N GLN A 73 9.37 14.75 28.38
CA GLN A 73 8.63 15.79 29.12
C GLN A 73 8.95 17.21 28.60
N ILE A 74 9.62 17.36 27.45
CA ILE A 74 10.20 18.63 26.97
C ILE A 74 9.14 19.52 26.31
N ILE A 75 8.07 18.93 25.77
CA ILE A 75 6.96 19.68 25.20
C ILE A 75 5.78 19.51 26.15
N GLN A 76 5.52 20.53 26.98
CA GLN A 76 4.30 20.65 27.80
C GLN A 76 3.08 20.91 26.91
N CYS A 77 2.82 20.05 25.93
CA CYS A 77 1.52 19.99 25.30
C CYS A 77 0.60 19.29 26.31
N ASP A 78 -0.26 20.06 26.97
CA ASP A 78 -1.25 19.66 27.98
C ASP A 78 -2.34 18.71 27.45
N PHE A 79 -2.11 18.10 26.29
CA PHE A 79 -2.97 17.10 25.69
C PHE A 79 -2.52 15.73 26.21
N ALA A 80 -2.85 15.46 27.48
CA ALA A 80 -2.57 14.17 28.13
C ALA A 80 -3.45 13.06 27.51
N LEU A 81 -3.09 12.60 26.31
CA LEU A 81 -3.70 11.42 25.71
C LEU A 81 -3.40 10.22 26.61
N SER A 82 -4.43 9.42 26.90
CA SER A 82 -4.21 8.16 27.60
C SER A 82 -3.26 7.27 26.80
N PRO A 83 -2.44 6.43 27.45
CA PRO A 83 -1.52 5.52 26.77
C PRO A 83 -2.20 4.63 25.72
N LYS A 84 -3.49 4.32 25.90
CA LYS A 84 -4.31 3.57 24.94
C LYS A 84 -4.53 4.33 23.65
N VAL A 85 -4.78 5.64 23.73
CA VAL A 85 -5.01 6.47 22.54
C VAL A 85 -3.70 6.60 21.74
N HIS A 86 -2.54 6.67 22.40
CA HIS A 86 -1.24 6.61 21.71
C HIS A 86 -1.13 5.33 20.86
N SER A 87 -1.43 4.16 21.43
CA SER A 87 -1.43 2.90 20.69
C SER A 87 -2.34 2.94 19.45
N TYR A 88 -3.53 3.55 19.54
CA TYR A 88 -4.43 3.67 18.40
C TYR A 88 -3.92 4.64 17.33
N CYS A 89 -3.35 5.79 17.73
CA CYS A 89 -2.73 6.73 16.80
C CYS A 89 -1.56 6.06 16.05
N PHE A 90 -0.69 5.34 16.76
CA PHE A 90 0.42 4.63 16.14
C PHE A 90 -0.02 3.45 15.27
N ALA A 91 -1.12 2.76 15.61
CA ALA A 91 -1.73 1.77 14.74
C ALA A 91 -2.21 2.37 13.42
N TRP A 92 -2.90 3.52 13.48
CA TRP A 92 -3.37 4.23 12.30
C TRP A 92 -2.21 4.74 11.43
N ILE A 93 -1.20 5.35 12.05
CA ILE A 93 0.03 5.80 11.37
C ILE A 93 0.75 4.64 10.71
N GLY A 94 0.95 3.54 11.44
CA GLY A 94 1.53 2.31 10.90
C GLY A 94 0.74 1.82 9.69
N GLY A 95 -0.59 1.74 9.81
CA GLY A 95 -1.48 1.33 8.72
C GLY A 95 -1.42 2.21 7.49
N MET A 96 -1.38 3.54 7.66
CA MET A 96 -1.17 4.46 6.55
C MET A 96 0.19 4.23 5.89
N LEU A 97 1.28 4.09 6.66
CA LEU A 97 2.61 3.79 6.11
C LEU A 97 2.60 2.50 5.28
N GLY A 98 1.99 1.43 5.79
CA GLY A 98 1.82 0.17 5.06
C GLY A 98 1.05 0.36 3.76
N GLY A 99 -0.07 1.07 3.80
CA GLY A 99 -0.88 1.39 2.63
C GLY A 99 -0.15 2.25 1.59
N ILE A 100 0.64 3.24 2.02
CA ILE A 100 1.46 4.06 1.12
C ILE A 100 2.50 3.19 0.40
N VAL A 101 3.21 2.31 1.12
CA VAL A 101 4.21 1.43 0.52
C VAL A 101 3.56 0.48 -0.49
N PHE A 102 2.40 -0.07 -0.16
CA PHE A 102 1.61 -0.90 -1.08
C PHE A 102 1.21 -0.15 -2.35
N VAL A 103 0.65 1.06 -2.21
CA VAL A 103 0.24 1.88 -3.37
C VAL A 103 1.45 2.32 -4.20
N CYS A 104 2.58 2.67 -3.58
CA CYS A 104 3.82 2.99 -4.29
C CYS A 104 4.30 1.81 -5.15
N LYS A 105 4.30 0.59 -4.59
CA LYS A 105 4.63 -0.63 -5.32
C LYS A 105 3.68 -0.83 -6.51
N TRP A 106 2.37 -0.64 -6.30
CA TRP A 106 1.38 -0.75 -7.36
C TRP A 106 1.51 0.33 -8.44
N LEU A 107 1.85 1.57 -8.07
CA LEU A 107 2.09 2.65 -9.01
C LEU A 107 3.27 2.32 -9.92
N TYR A 108 4.39 1.88 -9.34
CA TYR A 108 5.53 1.39 -10.12
C TYR A 108 5.11 0.26 -11.07
N HIS A 109 4.44 -0.76 -10.54
CA HIS A 109 4.05 -1.94 -11.32
C HIS A 109 3.12 -1.60 -12.50
N THR A 110 2.11 -0.75 -12.26
CA THR A 110 1.13 -0.36 -13.29
C THR A 110 1.75 0.52 -14.37
N VAL A 111 2.62 1.44 -13.98
CA VAL A 111 3.33 2.30 -14.93
C VAL A 111 4.32 1.50 -15.75
N ALA A 112 5.13 0.65 -15.12
CA ALA A 112 6.16 -0.17 -15.77
C ALA A 112 5.55 -1.10 -16.84
N ARG A 113 4.43 -1.75 -16.52
CA ARG A 113 3.74 -2.70 -17.39
C ARG A 113 2.79 -2.08 -18.42
N GLY A 114 2.65 -0.75 -18.46
CA GLY A 114 1.75 -0.11 -19.44
C GLY A 114 0.25 -0.25 -19.13
N ILE A 115 -0.12 -0.66 -17.91
CA ILE A 115 -1.52 -0.90 -17.49
C ILE A 115 -2.04 0.21 -16.57
N TRP A 116 -1.39 1.37 -16.56
CA TRP A 116 -1.83 2.51 -15.76
C TRP A 116 -3.06 3.15 -16.41
N HIS A 117 -4.07 3.44 -15.59
CA HIS A 117 -5.29 4.13 -15.98
C HIS A 117 -5.58 5.29 -15.03
N ILE A 118 -6.12 6.39 -15.58
CA ILE A 118 -6.48 7.60 -14.84
C ILE A 118 -7.63 7.34 -13.86
N ASP A 119 -8.60 6.50 -14.22
CA ASP A 119 -9.77 6.21 -13.38
C ASP A 119 -9.38 5.57 -12.04
N ARG A 120 -8.27 4.82 -12.04
CA ARG A 120 -7.73 4.16 -10.85
C ARG A 120 -6.96 5.13 -9.92
N ARG A 121 -6.89 6.42 -10.27
CA ARG A 121 -6.29 7.46 -9.43
C ARG A 121 -7.01 7.60 -8.10
N ILE A 122 -8.34 7.58 -8.11
CA ILE A 122 -9.15 7.73 -6.88
C ILE A 122 -8.76 6.62 -5.89
N TRP A 123 -8.65 5.38 -6.37
CA TRP A 123 -8.18 4.26 -5.57
C TRP A 123 -6.78 4.52 -4.99
N ARG A 124 -5.80 4.96 -5.80
CA ARG A 124 -4.43 5.25 -5.31
C ARG A 124 -4.38 6.36 -4.24
N VAL A 125 -5.26 7.37 -4.33
CA VAL A 125 -5.33 8.47 -3.36
C VAL A 125 -6.03 8.03 -2.06
N VAL A 126 -7.07 7.21 -2.17
CA VAL A 126 -7.91 6.85 -1.02
C VAL A 126 -7.37 5.63 -0.25
N SER A 127 -6.72 4.69 -0.94
CA SER A 127 -6.22 3.44 -0.33
C SER A 127 -5.33 3.64 0.91
N PRO A 128 -4.37 4.58 0.95
CA PRO A 128 -3.57 4.81 2.15
C PRO A 128 -4.40 5.16 3.40
N ILE A 129 -5.44 5.97 3.24
CA ILE A 129 -6.33 6.38 4.33
C ILE A 129 -7.16 5.18 4.79
N LEU A 130 -7.72 4.41 3.85
CA LEU A 130 -8.47 3.20 4.15
C LEU A 130 -7.60 2.17 4.87
N SER A 131 -6.36 1.95 4.44
CA SER A 131 -5.40 1.08 5.12
C SER A 131 -5.16 1.49 6.58
N GLY A 132 -5.07 2.79 6.86
CA GLY A 132 -4.98 3.31 8.23
C GLY A 132 -6.23 3.00 9.08
N ILE A 133 -7.41 3.19 8.51
CA ILE A 133 -8.69 2.90 9.20
C ILE A 133 -8.83 1.40 9.48
N VAL A 134 -8.53 0.54 8.51
CA VAL A 134 -8.57 -0.91 8.68
C VAL A 134 -7.58 -1.36 9.76
N ALA A 135 -6.35 -0.84 9.75
CA ALA A 135 -5.37 -1.09 10.79
C ALA A 135 -5.87 -0.72 12.19
N LEU A 136 -6.53 0.43 12.34
CA LEU A 136 -7.12 0.86 13.60
C LEU A 136 -8.22 -0.11 14.06
N ILE A 137 -9.12 -0.52 13.15
CA ILE A 137 -10.19 -1.48 13.46
C ILE A 137 -9.61 -2.80 13.97
N PHE A 138 -8.59 -3.34 13.27
CA PHE A 138 -7.94 -4.57 13.70
C PHE A 138 -7.34 -4.44 15.11
N VAL A 139 -6.60 -3.37 15.38
CA VAL A 139 -6.02 -3.15 16.71
C VAL A 139 -7.11 -3.01 17.79
N VAL A 140 -8.24 -2.37 17.49
CA VAL A 140 -9.38 -2.29 18.42
C VAL A 140 -9.96 -3.68 18.70
N ILE A 141 -10.13 -4.53 17.68
CA ILE A 141 -10.63 -5.92 17.84
C ILE A 141 -9.64 -6.78 18.66
N PHE A 142 -8.33 -6.59 18.46
CA PHE A 142 -7.32 -7.25 19.30
C PHE A 142 -7.41 -6.77 20.75
N CYS A 143 -7.58 -5.47 20.97
CA CYS A 143 -7.73 -4.90 22.31
C CYS A 143 -9.05 -5.27 22.99
N SER A 144 -10.10 -5.62 22.25
CA SER A 144 -11.39 -6.02 22.83
C SER A 144 -11.40 -7.46 23.34
N GLY A 145 -10.29 -8.19 23.25
CA GLY A 145 -10.17 -9.59 23.69
C GLY A 145 -10.88 -10.59 22.78
N ILE A 146 -11.41 -10.16 21.64
CA ILE A 146 -12.10 -11.05 20.69
C ILE A 146 -11.09 -11.95 19.95
N ALA A 147 -9.87 -11.46 19.71
CA ALA A 147 -8.87 -12.15 18.90
C ALA A 147 -7.64 -12.66 19.66
N SER A 148 -7.25 -12.07 20.81
CA SER A 148 -6.11 -12.53 21.63
C SER A 148 -6.00 -11.76 22.95
N ASP A 149 -5.52 -12.43 24.02
CA ASP A 149 -5.06 -11.83 25.29
C ASP A 149 -3.73 -11.09 25.12
N VAL A 150 -3.64 -10.12 24.21
CA VAL A 150 -2.43 -9.29 24.07
C VAL A 150 -2.40 -8.27 25.20
N GLU A 151 -2.06 -8.71 26.41
CA GLU A 151 -1.71 -7.87 27.54
C GLU A 151 -0.35 -7.19 27.31
N THR A 152 -0.25 -6.25 26.37
CA THR A 152 0.71 -5.14 26.47
C THR A 152 0.49 -4.10 25.38
N TYR A 153 0.00 -2.94 25.79
CA TYR A 153 -0.14 -1.71 25.01
C TYR A 153 1.23 -1.08 24.70
N SER A 154 2.05 -1.76 23.91
CA SER A 154 3.28 -1.17 23.40
C SER A 154 2.99 -0.44 22.09
N VAL A 155 3.30 0.86 22.06
CA VAL A 155 3.28 1.71 20.85
C VAL A 155 3.95 1.03 19.66
N HIS A 156 5.06 0.32 19.89
CA HIS A 156 5.81 -0.40 18.86
C HIS A 156 5.00 -1.58 18.29
N LYS A 157 4.32 -2.35 19.15
CA LYS A 157 3.47 -3.47 18.72
C LYS A 157 2.29 -2.96 17.89
N SER A 158 1.62 -1.92 18.36
CA SER A 158 0.49 -1.31 17.65
C SER A 158 0.90 -0.76 16.28
N CYS A 159 2.05 -0.07 16.19
CA CYS A 159 2.59 0.44 14.93
C CYS A 159 2.94 -0.71 13.96
N GLY A 160 3.62 -1.75 14.45
CA GLY A 160 4.01 -2.91 13.62
C GLY A 160 2.81 -3.70 13.09
N ILE A 161 1.84 -4.01 13.95
CA ILE A 161 0.58 -4.67 13.54
C ILE A 161 -0.16 -3.77 12.55
N GLY A 162 -0.27 -2.47 12.86
CA GLY A 162 -0.92 -1.51 11.99
C GLY A 162 -0.30 -1.49 10.60
N PHE A 163 1.04 -1.44 10.51
CA PHE A 163 1.77 -1.49 9.25
C PHE A 163 1.46 -2.75 8.44
N LEU A 164 1.50 -3.93 9.07
CA LEU A 164 1.21 -5.18 8.40
C LEU A 164 -0.23 -5.23 7.87
N VAL A 165 -1.20 -4.87 8.72
CA VAL A 165 -2.62 -4.82 8.33
C VAL A 165 -2.84 -3.82 7.20
N GLY A 166 -2.24 -2.64 7.28
CA GLY A 166 -2.38 -1.59 6.28
C GLY A 166 -1.73 -1.93 4.93
N TYR A 167 -0.59 -2.63 4.94
CA TYR A 167 0.08 -3.11 3.72
C TYR A 167 -0.76 -4.19 3.00
N PHE A 168 -1.43 -5.05 3.78
CA PHE A 168 -2.29 -6.11 3.28
C PHE A 168 -3.78 -5.80 3.45
N SER A 169 -4.18 -4.52 3.35
CA SER A 169 -5.54 -4.08 3.69
C SER A 169 -6.63 -4.77 2.87
N ASP A 170 -6.38 -5.02 1.58
CA ASP A 170 -7.32 -5.77 0.72
C ASP A 170 -7.62 -7.18 1.28
N ASN A 171 -6.58 -7.91 1.69
CA ASN A 171 -6.73 -9.23 2.31
C ASN A 171 -7.38 -9.13 3.70
N ALA A 172 -7.00 -8.10 4.47
CA ALA A 172 -7.52 -7.87 5.81
C ALA A 172 -9.03 -7.57 5.80
N ILE A 173 -9.51 -6.77 4.85
CA ILE A 173 -10.94 -6.50 4.62
C ILE A 173 -11.67 -7.79 4.25
N GLY A 174 -11.10 -8.61 3.37
CA GLY A 174 -11.66 -9.92 3.02
C GLY A 174 -11.86 -10.81 4.25
N LYS A 175 -10.87 -10.85 5.16
CA LYS A 175 -10.97 -11.59 6.42
C LYS A 175 -11.96 -11.01 7.41
N LEU A 176 -12.09 -9.69 7.50
CA LEU A 176 -13.15 -9.06 8.31
C LEU A 176 -14.54 -9.42 7.79
N SER A 177 -14.73 -9.50 6.47
CA SER A 177 -15.99 -9.92 5.86
C SER A 177 -16.32 -11.39 6.20
N GLU A 178 -15.34 -12.29 6.11
CA GLU A 178 -15.51 -13.69 6.54
C GLU A 178 -15.92 -13.79 8.02
N LEU A 179 -15.24 -13.05 8.91
CA LEU A 179 -15.57 -13.03 10.34
C LEU A 179 -16.97 -12.46 10.59
N ALA A 180 -17.32 -11.35 9.91
CA ALA A 180 -18.65 -10.76 10.01
C ALA A 180 -19.73 -11.76 9.60
N ASN A 181 -19.51 -12.52 8.53
CA ASN A 181 -20.44 -13.59 8.14
C ASN A 181 -20.55 -14.67 9.22
N VAL A 182 -19.47 -15.10 9.87
CA VAL A 182 -19.56 -16.09 10.97
C VAL A 182 -20.35 -15.55 12.17
N PHE A 183 -20.13 -14.28 12.55
CA PHE A 183 -20.81 -13.68 13.70
C PHE A 183 -22.28 -13.35 13.43
N PHE A 184 -22.61 -12.87 12.22
CA PHE A 184 -23.95 -12.37 11.89
C PHE A 184 -24.81 -13.37 11.11
N ALA A 185 -24.24 -14.40 10.47
CA ALA A 185 -25.02 -15.46 9.80
C ALA A 185 -25.58 -16.50 10.78
N LYS A 186 -25.30 -16.38 12.08
CA LYS A 186 -25.97 -17.18 13.10
C LYS A 186 -27.36 -16.59 13.39
N LYS A 187 -28.33 -16.91 12.54
CA LYS A 187 -29.76 -16.76 12.81
C LYS A 187 -30.53 -17.94 12.25
#